data_AF-A0A959IFI7-F1
#
_entry.id   AF-A0A959IFI7-F1
#
_cell.length_a   1.000
_cell.length_b   1.000
_cell.length_c   1.000
_cell.angle_alpha   90.00
_cell.angle_beta   90.00
_cell.angle_gamma   90.00
#
_symmetry.space_group_name_H-M   'P 1'
#
loop_
_entity.id
_entity.type
_entity.pdbx_description
1 polymer ?
#
loop_
_entity_poly.entity_id
_entity_poly.type
_entity_poly.pdbx_seq_one_letter_code
_entity_poly.pdbx_strand_id
1 'polypeptide(L)'
;ITANDLVLNLIDRFSTQQLTDGQKMRAALKVSHIVLVLIAILTFFVALNPPKLLGIYGQVGVYGLVLAAVPPLLNGVLFKNSNLRLVWALSLLGIIIHFGLYFFGKDLFPESTLAFGNPGVTAAIALLLSALPGLIIQFTGTRRTVDGPRHAG
;
A
#
# COMPACT_ATOMS: atom_id res chain seq x y z
N ILE A 1 -6.78 -14.94 1.77
CA ILE A 1 -5.93 -14.55 2.92
C ILE A 1 -6.31 -13.14 3.37
N THR A 2 -6.08 -12.09 2.57
CA THR A 2 -6.37 -10.68 2.97
C THR A 2 -7.82 -10.39 3.37
N ALA A 3 -8.82 -10.90 2.65
CA ALA A 3 -10.23 -10.68 3.00
C ALA A 3 -10.61 -11.36 4.33
N ASN A 4 -10.07 -12.55 4.58
CA ASN A 4 -10.27 -13.29 5.82
C ASN A 4 -9.69 -12.52 7.01
N ASP A 5 -8.45 -12.05 6.88
CA ASP A 5 -7.73 -11.37 7.97
C ASP A 5 -8.33 -10.00 8.27
N LEU A 6 -8.74 -9.25 7.23
CA LEU A 6 -9.42 -7.97 7.39
C LEU A 6 -10.78 -8.15 8.10
N VAL A 7 -11.56 -9.15 7.68
CA VAL A 7 -12.88 -9.44 8.24
C VAL A 7 -12.78 -9.94 9.67
N LEU A 8 -11.83 -10.82 9.98
CA LEU A 8 -11.57 -11.27 11.35
C LEU A 8 -11.23 -10.09 12.26
N ASN A 9 -10.32 -9.21 11.81
CA ASN A 9 -9.91 -8.05 12.58
C ASN A 9 -11.06 -7.03 12.75
N LEU A 10 -11.94 -6.87 11.76
CA LEU A 10 -13.14 -6.04 11.86
C LEU A 10 -14.17 -6.63 12.84
N ILE A 11 -14.42 -7.94 12.74
CA ILE A 11 -15.34 -8.65 13.65
C ILE A 11 -14.83 -8.52 15.09
N ASP A 12 -13.55 -8.72 15.34
CA ASP A 12 -12.97 -8.60 16.69
C ASP A 12 -13.04 -7.16 17.23
N ARG A 13 -12.99 -6.16 16.34
CA ARG A 13 -13.02 -4.74 16.73
C ARG A 13 -14.43 -4.20 17.00
N PHE A 14 -15.46 -4.78 16.36
CA PHE A 14 -16.85 -4.29 16.45
C PHE A 14 -17.85 -5.27 17.09
N SER A 15 -17.50 -6.56 17.22
CA SER A 15 -18.36 -7.55 17.87
C SER A 15 -18.15 -7.53 19.38
N THR A 16 -19.18 -7.10 20.12
CA THR A 16 -19.23 -7.21 21.58
C THR A 16 -19.48 -8.65 22.05
N GLN A 17 -19.89 -9.55 21.16
CA GLN A 17 -20.10 -10.96 21.46
C GLN A 17 -18.80 -11.76 21.32
N GLN A 18 -18.49 -12.58 22.33
CA GLN A 18 -17.39 -13.56 22.29
C GLN A 18 -17.77 -14.75 21.38
N LEU A 19 -17.58 -14.57 20.08
CA LEU A 19 -17.68 -15.67 19.11
C LEU A 19 -16.54 -16.66 19.34
N THR A 20 -16.83 -17.96 19.28
CA THR A 20 -15.80 -19.00 19.36
C THR A 20 -14.91 -18.97 18.11
N ASP A 21 -13.64 -19.35 18.21
CA ASP A 21 -12.69 -19.34 17.08
C ASP A 21 -13.20 -20.08 15.83
N GLY A 22 -13.90 -21.20 16.04
CA GLY A 22 -14.54 -21.96 14.96
C GLY A 22 -15.66 -21.19 14.24
N GLN A 23 -16.40 -20.33 14.94
CA GLN A 23 -17.44 -19.49 14.34
C GLN A 23 -16.84 -18.33 13.56
N LYS A 24 -15.79 -17.68 14.11
CA LYS A 24 -15.06 -16.61 13.44
C LYS A 24 -14.45 -17.08 12.12
N MET A 25 -13.77 -18.23 12.14
CA MET A 25 -13.19 -18.82 10.94
C MET A 25 -14.24 -19.16 9.88
N ARG A 26 -15.37 -19.77 10.27
CA ARG A 26 -16.48 -20.05 9.33
C ARG A 26 -17.05 -18.77 8.71
N ALA A 27 -17.22 -17.71 9.50
CA ALA A 27 -17.70 -16.42 9.01
C ALA A 27 -16.71 -15.80 8.02
N ALA A 28 -15.42 -15.78 8.36
CA ALA A 28 -14.38 -15.18 7.53
C ALA A 28 -14.15 -15.96 6.20
N LEU A 29 -14.29 -17.29 6.23
CA LEU A 29 -14.31 -18.11 5.02
C LEU A 29 -15.54 -17.82 4.14
N LYS A 30 -16.74 -17.70 4.74
CA LYS A 30 -17.96 -17.33 3.99
C LYS A 30 -17.80 -15.95 3.33
N VAL A 31 -17.29 -14.96 4.06
CA VAL A 31 -17.07 -13.62 3.50
C VAL A 31 -16.01 -13.67 2.39
N SER A 32 -14.92 -14.44 2.57
CA SER A 32 -13.90 -14.61 1.53
C SER A 32 -14.50 -15.19 0.25
N HIS A 33 -15.37 -16.21 0.35
CA HIS A 33 -16.07 -16.76 -0.81
C HIS A 33 -16.99 -15.73 -1.46
N ILE A 34 -17.77 -14.98 -0.67
CA ILE A 34 -18.63 -13.91 -1.19
C ILE A 34 -17.79 -12.88 -1.95
N VAL A 35 -16.67 -12.42 -1.39
CA VAL A 35 -15.76 -11.47 -2.04
C VAL A 35 -15.20 -12.04 -3.35
N LEU A 36 -14.81 -13.32 -3.37
CA LEU A 36 -14.34 -13.98 -4.60
C LEU A 36 -15.43 -14.02 -5.68
N VAL A 37 -16.67 -14.38 -5.32
CA VAL A 37 -17.79 -14.37 -6.25
C VAL A 37 -18.07 -12.96 -6.77
N LEU A 38 -18.05 -11.94 -5.89
CA LEU A 38 -18.24 -10.54 -6.29
C LEU A 38 -17.15 -10.07 -7.27
N ILE A 39 -15.87 -10.38 -6.98
CA ILE A 39 -14.76 -10.05 -7.89
C ILE A 39 -14.93 -10.76 -9.22
N ALA A 40 -15.33 -12.04 -9.22
CA ALA A 40 -15.57 -12.81 -10.44
C ALA A 40 -16.68 -12.19 -11.30
N ILE A 41 -17.82 -11.82 -10.68
CA ILE A 41 -18.93 -11.14 -11.36
C ILE A 41 -18.47 -9.80 -11.93
N LEU A 42 -17.78 -8.97 -11.14
CA LEU A 42 -17.32 -7.66 -11.59
C LEU A 42 -16.31 -7.79 -12.75
N THR A 43 -15.38 -8.73 -12.65
CA THR A 43 -14.39 -9.01 -13.70
C THR A 43 -15.07 -9.52 -14.96
N PHE A 44 -16.09 -10.38 -14.82
CA PHE A 44 -16.87 -10.87 -15.96
C PHE A 44 -17.59 -9.72 -16.68
N PHE A 45 -18.23 -8.81 -15.95
CA PHE A 45 -18.86 -7.63 -16.56
C PHE A 45 -17.86 -6.74 -17.30
N VAL A 46 -16.68 -6.50 -16.73
CA VAL A 46 -15.60 -5.77 -17.40
C VAL A 46 -15.12 -6.51 -18.65
N ALA A 47 -15.05 -7.85 -18.61
CA ALA A 47 -14.61 -8.66 -19.74
C ALA A 47 -15.60 -8.68 -20.91
N LEU A 48 -16.90 -8.45 -20.67
CA LEU A 48 -17.90 -8.36 -21.74
C LEU A 48 -17.70 -7.12 -22.62
N ASN A 49 -17.23 -6.01 -22.05
CA ASN A 49 -16.94 -4.76 -22.76
C ASN A 49 -15.63 -4.15 -22.24
N PRO A 50 -14.48 -4.73 -22.61
CA PRO A 50 -13.21 -4.30 -22.05
C PRO A 50 -12.89 -2.87 -22.49
N PRO A 51 -12.54 -1.96 -21.57
CA PRO A 51 -12.13 -0.61 -21.95
C PRO A 51 -10.82 -0.68 -22.75
N LYS A 52 -10.68 0.21 -23.75
CA LYS A 52 -9.53 0.23 -24.68
C LYS A 52 -8.17 0.30 -23.99
N LEU A 53 -8.11 0.83 -22.77
CA LEU A 53 -6.88 1.02 -21.98
C LEU A 53 -6.87 0.17 -20.69
N LEU A 54 -7.62 -0.95 -20.64
CA LEU A 54 -7.74 -1.79 -19.44
C LEU A 54 -6.37 -2.17 -18.84
N GLY A 55 -5.40 -2.53 -19.68
CA GLY A 55 -4.06 -2.89 -19.23
C GLY A 55 -3.31 -1.75 -18.53
N ILE A 56 -3.41 -0.52 -19.07
CA ILE A 56 -2.77 0.66 -18.48
C ILE A 56 -3.47 1.02 -17.16
N TYR A 57 -4.80 0.97 -17.10
CA TYR A 57 -5.53 1.21 -15.84
C TYR A 57 -5.20 0.16 -14.77
N GLY A 58 -5.03 -1.10 -15.18
CA GLY A 58 -4.54 -2.16 -14.30
C GLY A 58 -3.17 -1.83 -13.71
N GLN A 59 -2.22 -1.40 -14.54
CA GLN A 59 -0.88 -1.03 -14.11
C GLN A 59 -0.88 0.19 -13.17
N VAL A 60 -1.63 1.25 -13.50
CA VAL A 60 -1.82 2.42 -12.64
C VAL A 60 -2.31 2.01 -11.25
N GLY A 61 -3.36 1.17 -11.20
CA GLY A 61 -3.92 0.69 -9.95
C GLY A 61 -2.96 -0.18 -9.14
N VAL A 62 -2.34 -1.19 -9.78
CA VAL A 62 -1.43 -2.13 -9.11
C VAL A 62 -0.17 -1.41 -8.61
N TYR A 63 0.38 -0.46 -9.35
CA TYR A 63 1.52 0.32 -8.87
C TYR A 63 1.16 1.23 -7.69
N GLY A 64 -0.04 1.81 -7.67
CA GLY A 64 -0.56 2.49 -6.48
C GLY A 64 -0.61 1.59 -5.24
N LEU A 65 -1.07 0.34 -5.38
CA LEU A 65 -1.07 -0.64 -4.29
C LEU A 65 0.35 -0.99 -3.82
N VAL A 66 1.29 -1.16 -4.76
CA VAL A 66 2.70 -1.40 -4.45
C VAL A 66 3.27 -0.24 -3.64
N LEU A 67 3.02 1.02 -4.03
CA LEU A 67 3.49 2.21 -3.32
C LEU A 67 2.89 2.35 -1.93
N ALA A 68 1.65 1.88 -1.72
CA ALA A 68 1.03 1.84 -0.42
C ALA A 68 1.67 0.78 0.51
N ALA A 69 2.05 -0.38 -0.05
CA ALA A 69 2.50 -1.52 0.73
C ALA A 69 4.02 -1.57 0.95
N VAL A 70 4.81 -1.08 0.00
CA VAL A 70 6.28 -1.20 0.03
C VAL A 70 6.90 -0.48 1.23
N PRO A 71 6.57 0.79 1.55
CA PRO A 71 7.20 1.45 2.70
C PRO A 71 6.98 0.71 4.04
N PRO A 72 5.76 0.29 4.44
CA PRO A 72 5.58 -0.46 5.67
C PRO A 72 6.17 -1.87 5.60
N LEU A 73 6.11 -2.54 4.45
CA LEU A 73 6.72 -3.86 4.28
C LEU A 73 8.24 -3.80 4.48
N LEU A 74 8.93 -2.95 3.73
CA LEU A 74 10.38 -2.83 3.82
C LEU A 74 10.80 -2.40 5.22
N ASN A 75 10.08 -1.43 5.78
CA ASN A 75 10.43 -0.93 7.10
C ASN A 75 10.15 -1.96 8.22
N GLY A 76 9.08 -2.75 8.11
CA GLY A 76 8.78 -3.84 9.05
C GLY A 76 9.75 -5.02 8.96
N VAL A 77 10.31 -5.29 7.78
CA VAL A 77 11.32 -6.35 7.58
C VAL A 77 12.72 -5.89 8.01
N LEU A 78 13.09 -4.63 7.73
CA LEU A 78 14.47 -4.14 7.92
C LEU A 78 14.73 -3.54 9.31
N PHE A 79 13.71 -3.03 10.00
CA PHE A 79 13.88 -2.29 11.26
C PHE A 79 13.01 -2.83 12.39
N LYS A 80 13.64 -3.11 13.54
CA LYS A 80 12.94 -3.53 14.76
C LYS A 80 12.07 -2.43 15.37
N ASN A 81 12.57 -1.19 15.35
CA ASN A 81 11.89 -0.03 15.93
C ASN A 81 11.62 1.01 14.85
N SER A 82 10.34 1.19 14.58
CA SER A 82 9.87 1.82 13.37
C SER A 82 8.94 2.98 13.65
N ASN A 83 9.27 4.17 13.15
CA ASN A 83 8.34 5.30 13.25
C ASN A 83 7.16 5.09 12.29
N LEU A 84 6.11 4.44 12.79
CA LEU A 84 4.92 4.11 12.00
C LEU A 84 4.31 5.35 11.34
N ARG A 85 4.27 6.50 12.04
CA ARG A 85 3.68 7.73 11.49
C ARG A 85 4.43 8.19 10.24
N LEU A 86 5.77 8.14 10.27
CA LEU A 86 6.60 8.48 9.12
C LEU A 86 6.36 7.52 7.95
N VAL A 87 6.30 6.22 8.23
CA VAL A 87 6.08 5.17 7.21
C VAL A 87 4.72 5.33 6.53
N TRP A 88 3.65 5.59 7.30
CA TRP A 88 2.32 5.86 6.75
C TRP A 88 2.31 7.13 5.90
N ALA A 89 2.92 8.21 6.39
CA ALA A 89 3.02 9.47 5.65
C ALA A 89 3.74 9.29 4.31
N LEU A 90 4.84 8.52 4.28
CA LEU A 90 5.59 8.26 3.05
C LEU A 90 4.85 7.31 2.09
N SER A 91 4.08 6.36 2.60
CA SER A 91 3.19 5.53 1.77
C SER A 91 2.15 6.39 1.06
N LEU A 92 1.48 7.27 1.82
CA LEU A 92 0.50 8.19 1.28
C LEU A 92 1.14 9.18 0.29
N LEU A 93 2.32 9.71 0.61
CA LEU A 93 3.07 10.59 -0.28
C LEU A 93 3.40 9.89 -1.61
N GLY A 94 3.84 8.63 -1.58
CA GLY A 94 4.11 7.85 -2.78
C GLY A 94 2.87 7.70 -3.67
N ILE A 95 1.72 7.38 -3.07
CA ILE A 95 0.43 7.30 -3.78
C ILE A 95 0.10 8.66 -4.43
N ILE A 96 0.20 9.75 -3.66
CA ILE A 96 -0.11 11.11 -4.14
C ILE A 96 0.80 11.49 -5.31
N ILE A 97 2.11 11.23 -5.22
CA ILE A 97 3.07 11.53 -6.29
C ILE A 97 2.75 10.69 -7.54
N HIS A 98 2.48 9.40 -7.40
CA HIS A 98 2.20 8.52 -8.53
C HIS A 98 0.96 8.96 -9.32
N PHE A 99 -0.17 9.15 -8.62
CA PHE A 99 -1.40 9.59 -9.28
C PHE A 99 -1.35 11.05 -9.71
N GLY A 100 -0.71 11.92 -8.94
CA GLY A 100 -0.51 13.32 -9.28
C GLY A 100 0.29 13.48 -10.57
N LEU A 101 1.42 12.77 -10.69
CA LEU A 101 2.21 12.78 -11.92
C LEU A 101 1.49 12.08 -13.07
N TYR A 102 0.78 10.96 -12.83
CA TYR A 102 0.10 10.24 -13.90
C TYR A 102 -1.03 11.06 -14.53
N PHE A 103 -1.82 11.76 -13.73
CA PHE A 103 -2.95 12.56 -14.21
C PHE A 103 -2.58 13.99 -14.61
N PHE A 104 -1.67 14.63 -13.87
CA PHE A 104 -1.38 16.06 -14.04
C PHE A 104 0.08 16.35 -14.43
N GLY A 105 0.96 15.34 -14.46
CA GLY A 105 2.40 15.55 -14.66
C GLY A 105 2.75 16.27 -15.97
N LYS A 106 1.99 16.00 -17.05
CA LYS A 106 2.18 16.70 -18.34
C LYS A 106 1.82 18.18 -18.26
N ASP A 107 0.80 18.54 -17.49
CA ASP A 107 0.37 19.93 -17.32
C ASP A 107 1.25 20.68 -16.31
N LEU A 108 1.71 19.99 -15.26
CA LEU A 108 2.61 20.54 -14.25
C LEU A 108 4.04 20.73 -14.77
N PHE A 109 4.49 19.87 -15.69
CA PHE A 109 5.83 19.88 -16.25
C PHE A 109 5.79 19.78 -17.79
N PRO A 110 5.28 20.81 -18.49
CA PRO A 110 5.07 20.77 -19.94
C PRO A 110 6.36 20.64 -20.75
N GLU A 111 7.47 21.19 -20.24
CA GLU A 111 8.79 21.13 -20.87
C GLU A 111 9.55 19.83 -20.55
N SER A 112 8.97 18.94 -19.73
CA SER A 112 9.64 17.70 -19.34
C SER A 112 9.57 16.67 -20.46
N THR A 113 10.69 16.00 -20.72
CA THR A 113 10.75 14.84 -21.61
C THR A 113 10.28 13.54 -20.95
N LEU A 114 9.86 13.60 -19.68
CA LEU A 114 9.40 12.44 -18.93
C LEU A 114 8.04 11.93 -19.44
N ALA A 115 7.97 10.62 -19.67
CA ALA A 115 6.76 9.96 -20.13
C ALA A 115 5.77 9.71 -18.96
N PHE A 116 5.16 10.76 -18.42
CA PHE A 116 4.21 10.65 -17.30
C PHE A 116 2.98 9.78 -17.59
N GLY A 117 2.60 9.61 -18.86
CA GLY A 117 1.56 8.66 -19.27
C GLY A 117 1.94 7.19 -19.11
N ASN A 118 3.22 6.88 -18.83
CA ASN A 118 3.65 5.55 -18.44
C ASN A 118 3.59 5.42 -16.91
N PRO A 119 2.68 4.60 -16.35
CA PRO A 119 2.51 4.49 -14.91
C PRO A 119 3.74 3.88 -14.21
N GLY A 120 4.59 3.14 -14.92
CA GLY A 120 5.86 2.66 -14.37
C GLY A 120 6.84 3.80 -14.07
N VAL A 121 6.87 4.84 -14.91
CA VAL A 121 7.72 6.02 -14.71
C VAL A 121 7.27 6.78 -13.48
N THR A 122 5.97 7.07 -13.36
CA THR A 122 5.45 7.81 -12.21
C THR A 122 5.57 7.01 -10.91
N ALA A 123 5.42 5.68 -10.96
CA ALA A 123 5.64 4.80 -9.81
C ALA A 123 7.09 4.77 -9.36
N ALA A 124 8.04 4.69 -10.30
CA ALA A 124 9.47 4.74 -9.98
C ALA A 124 9.84 6.06 -9.31
N ILE A 125 9.40 7.20 -9.87
CA ILE A 125 9.62 8.52 -9.27
C ILE A 125 9.00 8.58 -7.86
N ALA A 126 7.76 8.13 -7.69
CA ALA A 126 7.10 8.09 -6.40
C ALA A 126 7.89 7.27 -5.38
N LEU A 127 8.37 6.09 -5.74
CA LEU A 127 9.13 5.21 -4.86
C LEU A 127 10.49 5.82 -4.45
N LEU A 128 11.17 6.46 -5.40
CA LEU A 128 12.42 7.18 -5.14
C LEU A 128 12.21 8.37 -4.20
N LEU A 129 11.09 9.10 -4.33
CA LEU A 129 10.80 10.28 -3.54
C LEU A 129 10.15 9.98 -2.19
N SER A 130 9.58 8.80 -2.00
CA SER A 130 8.90 8.43 -0.75
C SER A 130 9.60 7.32 0.01
N ALA A 131 9.76 6.13 -0.58
CA ALA A 131 10.26 4.95 0.11
C ALA A 131 11.76 5.08 0.47
N LEU A 132 12.60 5.55 -0.46
CA LEU A 132 14.03 5.69 -0.22
C LEU A 132 14.36 6.68 0.92
N PRO A 133 13.82 7.91 0.94
CA PRO A 133 14.01 8.82 2.07
C PRO A 133 13.55 8.22 3.39
N GLY A 134 12.42 7.50 3.40
CA GLY A 134 11.94 6.82 4.60
C GLY A 134 12.93 5.83 5.19
N LEU A 135 13.53 5.00 4.33
CA LEU A 135 14.56 4.06 4.72
C LEU A 135 15.81 4.76 5.26
N ILE A 136 16.24 5.86 4.63
CA ILE A 136 17.42 6.63 5.05
C ILE A 136 17.18 7.28 6.43
N ILE A 137 16.02 7.93 6.62
CA ILE A 137 15.65 8.55 7.90
C ILE A 137 15.60 7.49 9.00
N GLN A 138 14.99 6.34 8.72
CA GLN A 138 14.91 5.26 9.69
C GLN A 138 16.27 4.64 10.03
N PHE A 139 17.12 4.42 9.03
CA PHE A 139 18.45 3.89 9.25
C PHE A 139 19.33 4.81 10.11
N THR A 140 19.27 6.12 9.87
CA THR A 140 20.02 7.11 10.66
C THR A 140 19.45 7.29 12.06
N GLY A 141 18.12 7.25 12.23
CA GLY A 141 17.45 7.30 13.52
C GLY A 141 17.77 6.09 14.39
N THR A 142 17.81 4.89 13.81
CA THR A 142 18.09 3.65 14.54
C THR A 142 19.51 3.64 15.11
N ARG A 143 20.50 4.14 14.36
CA ARG A 143 21.91 4.24 14.84
C ARG A 143 22.04 5.11 16.10
N ARG A 144 21.33 6.24 16.17
CA ARG A 144 21.38 7.13 17.34
C ARG A 144 20.85 6.50 18.63
N THR A 145 19.93 5.54 18.52
CA THR A 145 19.40 4.82 19.69
C THR A 145 20.34 3.75 20.23
N VAL A 146 21.24 3.23 19.40
CA VAL A 146 22.23 2.20 19.81
C VAL A 146 23.47 2.84 20.44
N ASP A 147 23.85 4.06 20.03
CA ASP A 147 25.03 4.79 20.50
C ASP A 147 24.74 5.87 21.57
N GLY A 148 23.54 5.86 22.18
CA GLY A 148 23.18 6.78 23.27
C GLY A 148 24.05 6.58 24.52
N PRO A 149 24.39 7.64 25.29
CA PRO A 149 25.35 7.55 26.38
C PRO A 149 24.84 6.58 27.45
N ARG A 150 25.64 5.55 27.74
CA ARG A 150 25.51 4.73 28.95
C ARG A 150 25.88 5.62 30.14
N HIS A 151 24.95 6.45 30.59
CA HIS A 151 25.11 7.10 31.88
C HIS A 151 24.91 6.05 32.96
N ALA A 152 26.03 5.72 33.60
CA ALA A 152 26.10 5.02 34.86
C ALA A 152 25.22 5.71 35.89
N GLY A 153 24.40 4.91 36.57
CA GLY A 153 23.68 5.23 37.79
C GLY A 153 23.55 3.93 38.58
#